data_AF-A0A821T5M4-F1
#
_entry.id   AF-A0A821T5M4-F1
#
_cell.length_a   1.000
_cell.length_b   1.000
_cell.length_c   1.000
_cell.angle_alpha   90.00
_cell.angle_beta   90.00
_cell.angle_gamma   90.00
#
_symmetry.space_group_name_H-M   'P 1'
#
loop_
_entity.id
_entity.type
_entity.pdbx_description
1 polymer ?
#
loop_
_entity_poly.entity_id
_entity_poly.type
_entity_poly.pdbx_seq_one_letter_code
_entity_poly.pdbx_strand_id
1 'polypeptide(L)'
;IRSSPEWTCIIVGFTTGYVRIYTEDGILLFSQIFHDESVVQLKCHTQFPSPIRSLTEQPDELYIRYSSSILVVIDGLSLYQLLKVCREHVLKS
;
A
#
# COMPACT_ATOMS: atom_id res chain seq x y z
N ILE A 1 -15.78 -16.60 9.46
CA ILE A 1 -14.42 -16.95 9.94
C ILE A 1 -13.50 -15.84 9.47
N ARG A 2 -12.85 -15.11 10.38
CA ARG A 2 -11.82 -14.14 10.00
C ARG A 2 -10.56 -14.93 9.69
N SER A 3 -10.15 -15.01 8.44
CA SER A 3 -8.81 -15.47 8.10
C SER A 3 -7.81 -14.39 8.49
N SER A 4 -6.75 -14.76 9.19
CA SER A 4 -5.60 -13.88 9.39
C SER A 4 -4.89 -13.65 8.05
N PRO A 5 -4.29 -12.47 7.82
CA PRO A 5 -3.45 -12.27 6.64
C PRO A 5 -2.29 -13.27 6.64
N GLU A 6 -1.90 -13.78 5.47
CA GLU A 6 -0.73 -14.69 5.37
C GLU A 6 0.59 -13.99 5.72
N TRP A 7 0.67 -12.69 5.50
CA TRP A 7 1.80 -11.83 5.86
C TRP A 7 1.34 -10.38 5.93
N THR A 8 2.09 -9.53 6.64
CA THR A 8 1.85 -8.08 6.66
C THR A 8 3.09 -7.30 6.22
N CYS A 9 2.91 -6.03 5.92
CA CYS A 9 3.98 -5.10 5.55
C CYS A 9 3.74 -3.72 6.15
N ILE A 10 4.81 -2.93 6.25
CA ILE A 10 4.80 -1.60 6.84
C ILE A 10 5.07 -0.58 5.73
N ILE A 11 4.15 0.36 5.55
CA ILE A 11 4.29 1.46 4.59
C ILE A 11 4.73 2.72 5.32
N VAL A 12 5.79 3.36 4.84
CA VAL A 12 6.36 4.57 5.44
C VAL A 12 6.47 5.67 4.39
N GLY A 13 5.94 6.84 4.71
CA GLY A 13 6.10 8.06 3.93
C GLY A 13 7.20 8.94 4.54
N PHE A 14 8.03 9.54 3.70
CA PHE A 14 9.16 10.37 4.12
C PHE A 14 8.94 11.84 3.75
N THR A 15 9.63 12.73 4.46
CA THR A 15 9.63 14.17 4.15
C THR A 15 10.31 14.51 2.82
N THR A 16 11.10 13.59 2.29
CA THR A 16 11.74 13.64 0.97
C THR A 16 10.83 13.17 -0.17
N GLY A 17 9.57 12.81 0.12
CA GLY A 17 8.61 12.32 -0.86
C GLY A 17 8.70 10.84 -1.21
N TYR A 18 9.72 10.14 -0.67
CA TYR A 18 9.78 8.69 -0.75
C TYR A 18 8.60 8.04 -0.04
N VAL A 19 8.13 6.96 -0.66
CA VAL A 19 7.23 5.98 -0.06
C VAL A 19 7.97 4.65 -0.11
N ARG A 20 8.18 4.05 1.06
CA ARG A 20 8.85 2.76 1.18
C ARG A 20 7.97 1.75 1.87
N ILE A 21 8.09 0.50 1.45
CA ILE A 21 7.34 -0.63 2.00
C ILE A 21 8.34 -1.67 2.46
N TYR A 22 8.16 -2.14 3.69
CA TYR A 22 9.04 -3.10 4.36
C TYR A 22 8.26 -4.33 4.79
N THR A 23 8.94 -5.46 4.93
CA THR A 23 8.43 -6.60 5.72
C THR A 23 8.31 -6.22 7.19
N GLU A 24 7.61 -7.04 7.98
CA GLU A 24 7.54 -6.87 9.44
C GLU A 24 8.93 -6.90 10.10
N ASP A 25 9.87 -7.66 9.54
CA ASP A 25 11.26 -7.73 9.99
C ASP A 25 12.15 -6.57 9.47
N GLY A 26 11.55 -5.58 8.79
CA GLY A 26 12.25 -4.37 8.33
C GLY A 26 13.01 -4.52 7.01
N ILE A 27 12.80 -5.59 6.24
CA ILE A 27 13.45 -5.76 4.94
C ILE A 27 12.70 -4.95 3.88
N LEU A 28 13.43 -4.16 3.08
CA LEU A 28 12.85 -3.31 2.04
C LEU A 28 12.27 -4.14 0.89
N LEU A 29 10.99 -3.93 0.58
CA LEU A 29 10.29 -4.55 -0.56
C LEU A 29 10.14 -3.58 -1.74
N PHE A 30 9.83 -2.32 -1.45
CA PHE A 30 9.54 -1.31 -2.46
C PHE A 30 9.98 0.08 -2.00
N SER A 31 10.51 0.90 -2.90
CA SER A 31 10.90 2.29 -2.63
C SER A 31 10.70 3.14 -3.88
N GLN A 32 9.83 4.14 -3.81
CA GLN A 32 9.50 4.99 -4.94
C GLN A 32 9.23 6.43 -4.50
N ILE A 33 9.59 7.39 -5.36
CA ILE A 33 9.09 8.77 -5.27
C ILE A 33 7.97 8.92 -6.30
N PHE A 34 6.78 9.29 -5.85
CA PHE A 34 5.66 9.67 -6.73
C PHE A 34 5.49 11.18 -6.82
N HIS A 35 5.92 11.90 -5.79
CA HIS A 35 6.01 13.36 -5.73
C HIS A 35 7.18 13.74 -4.81
N ASP A 36 7.81 14.88 -5.06
CA ASP A 36 9.00 15.38 -4.35
C ASP A 36 8.68 16.17 -3.05
N GLU A 37 7.41 16.18 -2.64
CA GLU A 37 6.98 16.85 -1.41
C GLU A 37 6.93 15.87 -0.23
N SER A 38 6.84 16.38 1.00
CA SER A 38 6.65 15.52 2.17
C SER A 38 5.33 14.75 2.07
N VAL A 39 5.40 13.43 2.25
CA VAL A 39 4.22 12.60 2.48
C VAL A 39 3.64 12.97 3.85
N VAL A 40 2.36 13.28 3.90
CA VAL A 40 1.66 13.73 5.12
C VAL A 40 0.54 12.78 5.54
N GLN A 41 0.11 11.88 4.65
CA GLN A 41 -0.86 10.85 4.99
C GLN A 41 -0.72 9.63 4.08
N LEU A 42 -0.86 8.47 4.69
CA LEU A 42 -1.06 7.19 4.02
C LEU A 42 -2.39 6.62 4.50
N LYS A 43 -3.22 6.16 3.57
CA LYS A 43 -4.49 5.52 3.92
C LYS A 43 -4.78 4.38 2.96
N CYS A 44 -4.90 3.17 3.50
CA CYS A 44 -5.45 2.04 2.76
C CYS A 44 -6.98 2.10 2.82
N HIS A 45 -7.61 1.92 1.67
CA HIS A 45 -9.04 1.67 1.55
C HIS A 45 -9.23 0.24 1.08
N THR A 46 -9.77 -0.59 1.97
CA THR A 46 -10.10 -1.97 1.67
C THR A 46 -11.59 -2.14 1.82
N GLN A 47 -12.28 -2.55 0.75
CA GLN A 47 -13.72 -2.81 0.81
C GLN A 47 -13.97 -4.22 1.32
N PHE A 48 -14.95 -4.34 2.20
CA PHE A 48 -15.49 -5.63 2.58
C PHE A 48 -16.78 -5.88 1.81
N PRO A 49 -17.01 -7.10 1.32
CA PRO A 49 -18.28 -7.42 0.67
C PRO A 49 -19.42 -7.14 1.64
N SER A 50 -20.29 -6.18 1.27
CA SER A 50 -21.48 -5.84 2.05
C SER A 50 -22.59 -6.85 1.77
N PRO A 51 -23.15 -7.52 2.79
CA PRO A 51 -24.21 -8.50 2.58
C PRO A 51 -25.56 -7.89 2.15
N ILE A 52 -25.69 -6.55 2.14
CA ILE A 52 -26.99 -5.86 1.96
C ILE A 52 -27.03 -4.97 0.70
N ARG A 53 -25.95 -4.82 -0.06
CA ARG A 53 -25.90 -3.77 -1.10
C ARG A 53 -25.41 -4.25 -2.45
N SER A 54 -26.31 -4.18 -3.43
CA SER A 54 -26.08 -4.11 -4.87
C SER A 54 -25.36 -2.81 -5.29
N LEU A 55 -24.33 -2.41 -4.54
CA LEU A 55 -23.55 -1.21 -4.81
C LEU A 55 -22.16 -1.66 -5.30
N THR A 56 -21.77 -1.06 -6.41
CA THR A 56 -20.52 -1.29 -7.16
C THR A 56 -19.34 -1.58 -6.24
N GLU A 57 -18.69 -2.72 -6.45
CA GLU A 57 -17.41 -3.05 -5.82
C GLU A 57 -16.43 -1.91 -6.12
N GLN A 58 -16.05 -1.13 -5.11
CA GLN A 58 -14.97 -0.16 -5.24
C GLN A 58 -13.65 -0.92 -5.11
N PRO A 59 -12.65 -0.62 -5.95
CA PRO A 59 -11.36 -1.29 -5.87
C PRO A 59 -10.66 -0.96 -4.55
N ASP A 60 -9.84 -1.89 -4.07
CA ASP A 60 -8.91 -1.61 -2.98
C ASP A 60 -7.87 -0.59 -3.47
N GLU A 61 -7.56 0.40 -2.64
CA GLU A 61 -6.67 1.51 -3.03
C GLU A 61 -5.76 1.94 -1.88
N LEU A 62 -4.56 2.41 -2.22
CA LEU A 62 -3.66 3.14 -1.33
C LEU A 62 -3.65 4.62 -1.71
N TYR A 63 -4.07 5.46 -0.78
CA TYR A 63 -4.00 6.91 -0.88
C TYR A 63 -2.73 7.45 -0.24
N ILE A 64 -2.01 8.28 -0.98
CA ILE A 64 -0.81 8.97 -0.55
C ILE A 64 -1.05 10.47 -0.70
N ARG A 65 -1.16 11.18 0.41
CA ARG A 65 -1.34 12.64 0.40
C ARG A 65 -0.02 13.33 0.66
N TYR A 66 0.27 14.34 -0.14
CA TYR A 66 1.42 15.22 -0.04
C TYR A 66 1.02 16.59 0.53
N SER A 67 2.03 17.41 0.86
CA SER A 67 1.84 18.65 1.62
C SER A 67 0.96 19.68 0.91
N SER A 68 1.07 19.81 -0.41
CA SER A 68 0.27 20.70 -1.25
C SER A 68 -1.10 20.14 -1.62
N SER A 69 -1.65 19.22 -0.81
CA SER A 69 -2.93 18.53 -1.08
C SER A 69 -2.95 17.67 -2.35
N ILE A 70 -1.77 17.36 -2.91
CA ILE A 70 -1.64 16.41 -4.01
C ILE A 70 -1.95 15.01 -3.49
N LEU A 71 -2.80 14.29 -4.22
CA LEU A 71 -3.24 12.94 -3.90
C LEU A 71 -2.77 11.99 -4.99
N VAL A 72 -1.95 11.02 -4.61
CA VAL A 72 -1.61 9.87 -5.45
C VAL A 72 -2.45 8.69 -4.97
N VAL A 73 -3.08 8.00 -5.93
CA VAL A 73 -3.87 6.80 -5.70
C VAL A 73 -3.17 5.64 -6.38
N ILE A 74 -2.92 4.57 -5.64
CA ILE A 74 -2.35 3.33 -6.16
C ILE A 74 -3.41 2.24 -6.09
N ASP A 75 -3.64 1.56 -7.21
CA ASP A 75 -4.48 0.37 -7.28
C ASP A 75 -3.95 -0.75 -6.38
N GLY A 76 -4.81 -1.26 -5.50
CA GLY A 76 -4.46 -2.23 -4.47
C GLY A 76 -4.10 -3.60 -5.05
N LEU A 77 -4.74 -4.03 -6.13
CA LEU A 77 -4.44 -5.32 -6.77
C LEU A 77 -3.02 -5.32 -7.36
N SER A 78 -2.69 -4.26 -8.11
CA SER A 78 -1.38 -4.08 -8.71
C SER A 78 -0.29 -3.97 -7.65
N LEU A 79 -0.54 -3.21 -6.57
CA LEU A 79 0.39 -3.08 -5.45
C LEU A 79 0.62 -4.44 -4.76
N TYR A 80 -0.45 -5.21 -4.51
CA TYR A 80 -0.33 -6.53 -3.90
C TYR A 80 0.50 -7.50 -4.74
N GLN A 81 0.24 -7.54 -6.06
CA GLN A 81 1.00 -8.38 -6.98
C GLN A 81 2.49 -8.01 -6.98
N LEU A 82 2.80 -6.72 -7.02
CA LEU A 82 4.17 -6.22 -6.95
C LEU A 82 4.85 -6.67 -5.66
N LEU A 83 4.22 -6.41 -4.50
CA LEU A 83 4.83 -6.73 -3.21
C LEU A 83 5.00 -8.24 -3.00
N LYS A 84 4.08 -9.06 -3.54
CA LYS A 84 4.22 -10.52 -3.52
C LYS A 84 5.49 -10.96 -4.25
N VAL A 85 5.73 -10.44 -5.46
CA VAL A 85 6.95 -10.74 -6.24
C VAL A 85 8.20 -10.26 -5.51
N CYS A 86 8.20 -9.03 -4.98
CA CYS A 86 9.33 -8.49 -4.20
C CYS A 86 9.64 -9.36 -2.98
N ARG A 87 8.63 -9.80 -2.24
CA ARG A 87 8.80 -10.64 -1.05
C ARG A 87 9.39 -12.00 -1.41
N GLU A 88 8.89 -12.64 -2.48
CA GLU A 88 9.45 -13.91 -2.95
C GLU A 88 10.91 -13.79 -3.38
N HIS A 89 11.30 -12.66 -3.97
CA HIS A 89 12.67 -12.40 -4.36
C HIS A 89 13.59 -12.27 -3.13
N VAL A 90 13.19 -11.47 -2.15
CA VAL A 90 13.95 -11.26 -0.91
C VAL A 90 14.12 -12.56 -0.11
N LEU A 91 13.09 -13.40 -0.04
CA LEU A 91 13.16 -14.69 0.69
C LEU A 91 14.09 -15.72 0.03
N LYS A 92 14.42 -15.54 -1.25
CA LYS A 92 15.33 -16.42 -2.01
C LYS A 92 16.76 -15.89 -2.09
N SER A 93 16.99 -14.67 -1.60
CA SER A 93 18.28 -13.98 -1.62
C SER A 93 19.12 -14.37 -0.41
#